data_AF-A0A0U3AFG4-F1
#
_entry.id   AF-A0A0U3AFG4-F1
#
_cell.length_a   1.000
_cell.length_b   1.000
_cell.length_c   1.000
_cell.angle_alpha   90.00
_cell.angle_beta   90.00
_cell.angle_gamma   90.00
#
_symmetry.space_group_name_H-M   'P 1'
#
loop_
_entity.id
_entity.type
_entity.pdbx_description
1 polymer ?
#
loop_
_entity_poly.entity_id
_entity_poly.type
_entity_poly.pdbx_seq_one_letter_code
_entity_poly.pdbx_strand_id
1 'polypeptide(L)'
;MPSVELARGEQIGLLLAAANRDPAKFSDPDRFDPARADGGHLAFGAGLHFCTGAPLARLELQTALPVLFARLPSLRFQEPPTVRDTFHFHGLEQLRLSW
;
A
#
# COMPACT_ATOMS: atom_id res chain seq x y z
N MET A 1 -12.41 -22.95 3.83
CA MET A 1 -11.71 -22.78 2.54
C MET A 1 -11.43 -24.17 1.98
N PRO A 2 -11.87 -24.50 0.75
CA PRO A 2 -11.48 -25.77 0.14
C PRO A 2 -9.95 -25.82 -0.02
N SER A 3 -9.37 -26.99 0.19
CA SER A 3 -7.95 -27.23 -0.09
C SER A 3 -7.68 -27.13 -1.58
N VAL A 4 -6.55 -26.56 -1.96
CA VAL A 4 -6.04 -26.54 -3.33
C VAL A 4 -4.86 -27.50 -3.40
N GLU A 5 -4.91 -28.46 -4.32
CA GLU A 5 -3.76 -29.33 -4.63
C GLU A 5 -2.82 -28.61 -5.59
N LEU A 6 -1.52 -28.70 -5.34
CA LEU A 6 -0.49 -28.03 -6.14
C LEU A 6 0.50 -29.05 -6.68
N ALA A 7 0.81 -28.96 -7.97
CA ALA A 7 1.83 -29.77 -8.62
C ALA A 7 3.20 -29.08 -8.60
N ARG A 8 4.27 -29.88 -8.68
CA ARG A 8 5.63 -29.35 -8.79
C ARG A 8 5.76 -28.48 -10.04
N GLY A 9 6.24 -27.25 -9.86
CA GLY A 9 6.47 -26.30 -10.94
C GLY A 9 5.31 -25.33 -11.19
N GLU A 10 4.19 -25.49 -10.48
CA GLU A 10 3.11 -24.50 -10.51
C GLU A 10 3.52 -23.20 -9.84
N GLN A 11 2.96 -22.11 -10.35
CA GLN A 11 3.23 -20.76 -9.87
C GLN A 11 2.04 -20.24 -9.08
N ILE A 12 2.33 -19.56 -7.97
CA ILE A 12 1.33 -18.93 -7.12
C ILE A 12 1.55 -17.42 -7.17
N GLY A 13 0.52 -16.70 -7.61
CA GLY A 13 0.45 -15.25 -7.47
C GLY A 13 -0.14 -14.87 -6.12
N LEU A 14 0.55 -14.00 -5.37
CA LEU A 14 0.06 -13.48 -4.10
C LEU A 14 -0.51 -12.08 -4.29
N LEU A 15 -1.79 -11.90 -3.95
CA LEU A 15 -2.43 -10.58 -3.91
C LEU A 15 -2.20 -9.92 -2.55
N LEU A 16 -1.00 -9.38 -2.33
CA LEU A 16 -0.62 -8.76 -1.05
C LEU A 16 -1.55 -7.59 -0.65
N ALA A 17 -2.09 -6.86 -1.64
CA ALA A 17 -3.06 -5.80 -1.40
C ALA A 17 -4.35 -6.32 -0.76
N ALA A 18 -4.82 -7.51 -1.14
CA ALA A 18 -5.98 -8.14 -0.53
C ALA A 18 -5.69 -8.55 0.92
N ALA A 19 -4.51 -9.12 1.18
CA ALA A 19 -4.08 -9.45 2.54
C ALA A 19 -3.98 -8.20 3.45
N ASN A 20 -3.59 -7.05 2.90
CA ASN A 20 -3.56 -5.77 3.62
C ASN A 20 -4.95 -5.19 3.93
N ARG A 21 -6.02 -5.79 3.39
CA ARG A 21 -7.41 -5.45 3.65
C ARG A 21 -8.22 -6.63 4.21
N ASP A 22 -7.56 -7.67 4.71
CA ASP A 22 -8.23 -8.84 5.25
C ASP A 22 -8.97 -8.49 6.56
N PRO A 23 -10.31 -8.60 6.62
CA PRO A 23 -11.09 -8.32 7.83
C PRO A 23 -10.82 -9.32 8.97
N ALA A 24 -10.23 -10.48 8.68
CA ALA A 24 -9.77 -11.41 9.71
C ALA A 24 -8.50 -10.91 10.42
N LYS A 25 -7.77 -9.98 9.81
CA LYS A 25 -6.52 -9.42 10.34
C LYS A 25 -6.66 -7.98 10.83
N PHE A 26 -7.45 -7.17 10.13
CA PHE A 26 -7.53 -5.73 10.31
C PHE A 26 -8.96 -5.29 10.63
N SER A 27 -9.14 -4.48 11.68
CA SER A 27 -10.44 -3.86 11.96
C SER A 27 -10.71 -2.74 10.95
N ASP A 28 -11.93 -2.68 10.40
CA ASP A 28 -12.33 -1.70 9.38
C ASP A 28 -11.29 -1.53 8.25
N PRO A 29 -10.95 -2.61 7.52
CA PRO A 29 -9.77 -2.67 6.63
C PRO A 29 -9.78 -1.65 5.47
N ASP A 30 -10.95 -1.11 5.13
CA ASP A 30 -11.11 -0.10 4.08
C ASP A 30 -10.98 1.35 4.61
N ARG A 31 -10.89 1.54 5.94
CA ARG A 31 -10.71 2.84 6.55
C ARG A 31 -9.22 3.16 6.70
N PHE A 32 -8.82 4.34 6.23
CA PHE A 32 -7.49 4.87 6.52
C PHE A 32 -7.43 5.40 7.96
N ASP A 33 -6.56 4.80 8.77
CA ASP A 33 -6.30 5.19 10.15
C ASP A 33 -4.78 5.31 10.41
N PRO A 34 -4.24 6.54 10.54
CA PRO A 34 -2.83 6.76 10.87
C PRO A 34 -2.39 6.19 12.22
N ALA A 35 -3.32 6.02 13.16
CA ALA A 35 -3.06 5.56 14.52
C ALA A 35 -3.31 4.05 14.70
N ARG A 36 -3.57 3.32 13.61
CA ARG A 36 -3.83 1.87 13.67
C ARG A 36 -2.68 1.11 14.37
N ALA A 37 -3.04 0.11 15.17
CA ALA A 37 -2.09 -0.69 15.95
C ALA A 37 -2.30 -2.21 15.83
N ASP A 38 -3.19 -2.66 14.93
CA ASP A 38 -3.59 -4.06 14.72
C ASP A 38 -2.55 -4.92 13.96
N GLY A 39 -1.39 -4.34 13.60
CA GLY A 39 -0.19 -5.05 13.15
C GLY A 39 0.49 -4.45 11.92
N GLY A 40 1.48 -5.17 11.39
CA GLY A 40 2.22 -4.78 10.18
C GLY A 40 1.53 -5.22 8.89
N HIS A 41 1.72 -4.44 7.83
CA HIS A 41 1.23 -4.74 6.48
C HIS A 41 2.26 -5.52 5.65
N LEU A 42 1.81 -6.15 4.56
CA LEU A 42 2.61 -6.88 3.58
C LEU A 42 3.04 -6.05 2.36
N ALA A 43 2.85 -4.73 2.36
CA ALA A 43 3.30 -3.88 1.23
C ALA A 43 4.83 -3.96 0.94
N PHE A 44 5.64 -4.40 1.90
CA PHE A 44 7.08 -4.66 1.73
C PHE A 44 7.41 -6.15 1.56
N GLY A 45 6.41 -7.01 1.36
CA GLY A 45 6.58 -8.46 1.38
C GLY A 45 6.87 -9.02 2.77
N ALA A 46 7.37 -10.24 2.82
CA ALA A 46 7.74 -10.96 4.04
C ALA A 46 8.81 -12.03 3.76
N GLY A 47 9.45 -12.54 4.82
CA GLY A 47 10.39 -13.66 4.75
C GLY A 47 11.70 -13.31 4.04
N LEU A 48 12.26 -14.30 3.34
CA LEU A 48 13.59 -14.22 2.71
C LEU A 48 13.70 -13.08 1.68
N HIS A 49 12.60 -12.74 1.02
CA HIS A 49 12.54 -11.70 -0.01
C HIS A 49 11.86 -10.41 0.50
N PHE A 50 11.93 -10.16 1.82
CA PHE A 50 11.48 -8.89 2.37
C PHE A 50 12.21 -7.72 1.71
N CYS A 51 11.47 -6.65 1.39
CA CYS A 51 11.98 -5.54 0.60
C CYS A 51 13.23 -4.91 1.23
N THR A 52 14.36 -5.03 0.54
CA THR A 52 15.64 -4.43 0.95
C THR A 52 15.56 -2.90 1.05
N GLY A 53 14.70 -2.27 0.24
CA GLY A 53 14.48 -0.83 0.24
C GLY A 53 13.51 -0.32 1.32
N ALA A 54 12.92 -1.19 2.14
CA ALA A 54 11.89 -0.80 3.09
C ALA A 54 12.35 0.24 4.13
N PRO A 55 13.60 0.27 4.62
CA PRO A 55 14.09 1.36 5.48
C PRO A 55 14.15 2.70 4.75
N LEU A 56 14.64 2.72 3.50
CA LEU A 56 14.75 3.94 2.69
C LEU A 56 13.37 4.51 2.36
N ALA A 57 12.45 3.68 1.88
CA ALA A 57 11.09 4.11 1.55
C ALA A 57 10.35 4.72 2.76
N ARG A 58 10.59 4.18 3.96
CA ARG A 58 10.05 4.76 5.21
C ARG A 58 10.66 6.12 5.51
N LEU A 59 11.98 6.25 5.42
CA LEU A 59 12.67 7.53 5.63
C LEU A 59 12.18 8.61 4.66
N GLU A 60 12.04 8.24 3.37
CA GLU A 60 11.52 9.14 2.34
C GLU A 60 10.13 9.66 2.68
N LEU A 61 9.18 8.77 3.05
CA LEU A 61 7.82 9.18 3.43
C LEU A 61 7.78 10.01 4.72
N GLN A 62 8.56 9.61 5.73
CA GLN A 62 8.66 10.32 7.01
C GLN A 62 9.26 11.72 6.84
N THR A 63 10.06 11.94 5.81
CA THR A 63 10.67 13.24 5.52
C THR A 63 9.81 14.08 4.58
N ALA A 64 9.36 13.50 3.46
CA ALA A 64 8.70 14.22 2.38
C ALA A 64 7.29 14.69 2.76
N LEU A 65 6.48 13.85 3.43
CA LEU A 65 5.09 14.18 3.73
C LEU A 65 4.96 15.36 4.72
N PRO A 66 5.69 15.41 5.85
CA PRO A 66 5.63 16.57 6.74
C PRO A 66 6.08 17.87 6.04
N VAL A 67 7.13 17.80 5.21
CA VAL A 67 7.62 18.97 4.46
C VAL A 67 6.57 19.45 3.45
N LEU A 68 5.93 18.53 2.73
CA LEU A 68 4.87 18.83 1.76
C LEU A 68 3.72 19.58 2.43
N PHE A 69 3.17 19.03 3.52
CA PHE A 69 2.02 19.62 4.20
C PHE A 69 2.37 20.90 4.98
N ALA A 70 3.59 21.04 5.48
CA ALA A 70 4.04 22.29 6.09
C ALA A 70 4.18 23.43 5.06
N ARG A 71 4.63 23.12 3.85
CA ARG A 71 4.80 24.12 2.78
C ARG A 71 3.49 24.45 2.06
N LEU A 72 2.60 23.46 1.90
CA LEU A 72 1.34 23.57 1.16
C LEU A 72 0.14 23.26 2.08
N PRO A 73 -0.18 24.12 3.06
CA PRO A 73 -1.22 23.83 4.07
C PRO A 73 -2.65 23.77 3.49
N SER A 74 -2.88 24.41 2.34
CA SER A 74 -4.15 24.44 1.61
C SER A 74 -4.19 23.46 0.43
N LEU A 75 -3.31 22.45 0.41
CA LEU A 75 -3.27 21.42 -0.63
C LEU A 75 -4.61 20.67 -0.70
N ARG A 76 -5.25 20.66 -1.86
CA ARG A 76 -6.51 19.95 -2.13
C ARG A 76 -6.51 19.32 -3.52
N PHE A 77 -7.33 18.29 -3.70
CA PHE A 77 -7.58 17.69 -5.01
C PHE A 77 -8.27 18.70 -5.93
N GLN A 78 -7.74 18.85 -7.15
CA GLN A 78 -8.40 19.62 -8.20
C GLN A 78 -9.45 18.78 -8.92
N GLU A 79 -9.21 17.48 -9.03
CA GLU A 79 -10.09 16.48 -9.65
C GLU A 79 -9.90 15.12 -8.97
N PRO A 80 -10.81 14.16 -9.15
CA PRO A 80 -10.62 12.80 -8.66
C PRO A 80 -9.33 12.17 -9.23
N PRO A 81 -8.55 11.43 -8.42
CA PRO A 81 -7.35 10.75 -8.90
C PRO A 81 -7.69 9.73 -9.98
N THR A 82 -6.79 9.60 -10.95
CA THR A 82 -6.82 8.49 -11.90
C THR A 82 -5.82 7.43 -11.47
N VAL A 83 -6.27 6.18 -11.38
CA VAL A 83 -5.44 5.03 -10.99
C VAL A 83 -5.00 4.33 -12.27
N ARG A 84 -3.75 3.86 -12.30
CA ARG A 84 -3.23 3.06 -13.41
C ARG A 84 -4.00 1.75 -13.54
N ASP A 85 -4.36 1.39 -14.76
CA ASP A 85 -4.91 0.07 -15.09
C ASP A 85 -3.76 -0.95 -15.26
N THR A 86 -3.04 -1.20 -14.16
CA THR A 86 -1.92 -2.15 -14.13
C THR A 86 -2.03 -3.09 -12.94
N PHE A 87 -1.88 -4.40 -13.19
CA PHE A 87 -2.06 -5.39 -12.12
C PHE A 87 -0.85 -5.54 -11.18
N HIS A 88 0.37 -5.26 -11.66
CA HIS A 88 1.60 -5.46 -10.89
C HIS A 88 1.82 -4.40 -9.81
N PHE A 89 1.46 -3.15 -10.09
CA PHE A 89 1.65 -2.02 -9.18
C PHE A 89 0.37 -1.22 -9.08
N HIS A 90 -0.15 -1.06 -7.86
CA HIS A 90 -1.22 -0.12 -7.59
C HIS A 90 -0.62 1.27 -7.43
N GLY A 91 -0.90 2.16 -8.39
CA GLY A 91 -0.35 3.51 -8.39
C GLY A 91 -1.26 4.49 -9.12
N LEU A 92 -1.12 5.77 -8.80
CA LEU A 92 -1.82 6.84 -9.50
C LEU A 92 -1.18 7.07 -10.87
N GLU A 93 -2.01 7.19 -11.89
CA GLU A 93 -1.58 7.70 -13.19
C GLU A 93 -1.39 9.21 -13.09
N GLN A 94 -2.36 9.90 -12.48
CA GLN A 94 -2.30 11.34 -12.25
C GLN A 94 -3.03 11.71 -10.95
N LEU A 95 -2.45 12.68 -10.25
CA LEU A 95 -3.06 13.36 -9.11
C LEU A 95 -2.92 14.87 -9.30
N ARG A 96 -3.99 15.55 -9.77
CA ARG A 96 -3.96 17.01 -9.89
C ARG A 96 -4.33 17.66 -8.57
N LEU A 97 -3.49 18.59 -8.16
CA LEU A 97 -3.58 19.28 -6.88
C LEU A 97 -3.61 20.80 -7.12
N SER A 98 -4.23 21.50 -6.19
CA SER A 98 -4.08 22.94 -6.04
C SER A 98 -3.74 23.25 -4.58
N TRP A 99 -2.98 24.30 -4.32
CA TRP A 99 -2.55 24.72 -2.97
C TRP A 99 -2.71 26.23 -2.78
#